data_AF-A0A4R4P0E4-F1
#
_entry.id   AF-A0A4R4P0E4-F1
#
_cell.length_a   1.000
_cell.length_b   1.000
_cell.length_c   1.000
_cell.angle_alpha   90.00
_cell.angle_beta   90.00
_cell.angle_gamma   90.00
#
_symmetry.space_group_name_H-M   'P 1'
#
loop_
_entity.id
_entity.type
_entity.pdbx_description
1 polymer ?
#
loop_
_entity_poly.entity_id
_entity_poly.type
_entity_poly.pdbx_seq_one_letter_code
_entity_poly.pdbx_strand_id
1 'polypeptide(L)' 'MKQITLRLPDELHSELKDLATREHRSLHAQVLHMLQSALDARSGEAPDARSGRPTA' A
#
# COMPACT_ATOMS: atom_id res chain seq x y z
N MET A 1 5.76 -3.55 18.24
CA MET A 1 4.74 -3.53 17.15
C MET A 1 3.39 -3.91 17.75
N LYS A 2 2.29 -3.26 17.35
CA LYS A 2 0.95 -3.65 17.79
C LYS A 2 0.44 -4.77 16.89
N GLN A 3 0.00 -5.89 17.47
CA GLN A 3 -0.70 -6.93 16.73
C GLN A 3 -2.16 -6.53 16.58
N ILE A 4 -2.66 -6.57 15.35
CA ILE A 4 -4.04 -6.24 15.00
C ILE A 4 -4.63 -7.46 14.32
N THR A 5 -5.75 -7.95 14.85
CA THR A 5 -6.50 -9.03 14.20
C THR A 5 -7.59 -8.37 13.36
N LEU A 6 -7.43 -8.38 12.04
CA LEU A 6 -8.48 -7.95 11.12
C LEU A 6 -9.36 -9.13 10.74
N ARG A 7 -10.67 -8.96 10.85
CA ARG A 7 -11.65 -9.86 10.24
C ARG A 7 -11.98 -9.33 8.85
N LEU A 8 -11.65 -10.11 7.84
CA LEU A 8 -11.90 -9.82 6.44
C LEU A 8 -12.85 -10.88 5.89
N PRO A 9 -13.70 -10.54 4.90
CA PRO A 9 -14.40 -11.55 4.12
C PRO A 9 -13.41 -12.51 3.45
N ASP A 10 -13.76 -13.79 3.35
CA ASP A 10 -12.89 -14.83 2.78
C ASP A 10 -12.48 -14.55 1.33
N GLU A 11 -13.38 -13.95 0.54
CA GLU A 11 -13.10 -13.54 -0.84
C GLU A 11 -11.96 -12.50 -0.87
N LEU A 12 -12.06 -11.47 -0.03
CA LEU A 12 -11.09 -10.39 0.05
C LEU A 12 -9.73 -10.88 0.57
N HIS A 13 -9.75 -11.80 1.54
CA HIS A 13 -8.52 -12.45 2.00
C HIS A 13 -7.85 -13.26 0.89
N SER A 14 -8.62 -13.95 0.06
CA SER A 14 -8.11 -14.74 -1.05
C SER A 14 -7.47 -13.86 -2.13
N GLU A 15 -8.13 -12.75 -2.50
CA GLU A 15 -7.57 -11.78 -3.45
C GLU A 15 -6.26 -11.16 -2.92
N LEU A 16 -6.22 -10.78 -1.64
CA LEU A 16 -5.01 -10.25 -1.01
C LEU A 16 -3.85 -11.26 -1.02
N LYS A 17 -4.15 -12.55 -0.85
CA LYS A 17 -3.15 -13.62 -0.87
C LYS A 17 -2.60 -13.86 -2.26
N ASP A 18 -3.46 -13.83 -3.28
CA ASP A 18 -3.05 -13.89 -4.68
C ASP A 18 -2.13 -12.72 -5.03
N LEU A 19 -2.51 -11.52 -4.62
CA LEU A 19 -1.77 -10.30 -4.92
C LEU A 19 -0.41 -10.28 -4.19
N ALA A 20 -0.36 -10.72 -2.93
CA ALA A 20 0.89 -10.89 -2.19
C ALA A 20 1.83 -11.91 -2.87
N THR A 21 1.27 -13.00 -3.40
CA THR A 21 2.03 -14.04 -4.12
C THR A 21 2.65 -13.48 -5.39
N ARG A 22 1.89 -12.69 -6.17
CA ARG A 22 2.37 -12.02 -7.38
C ARG A 22 3.47 -11.00 -7.09
N GLU A 23 3.34 -10.27 -5.99
CA GLU A 23 4.31 -9.27 -5.55
C GLU A 23 5.52 -9.87 -4.81
N HIS A 24 5.61 -11.20 -4.68
CA HIS A 24 6.64 -11.91 -3.92
C HIS A 24 6.77 -11.41 -2.46
N ARG A 25 5.65 -11.03 -1.84
CA ARG A 25 5.59 -10.52 -0.46
C ARG A 25 4.72 -11.40 0.42
N SER A 26 4.92 -11.31 1.73
CA SER A 26 3.99 -11.93 2.69
C SER A 26 2.66 -11.19 2.69
N LEU A 27 1.56 -11.90 2.99
CA LEU A 27 0.23 -11.30 3.12
C LEU A 27 0.24 -10.09 4.06
N HIS A 28 0.95 -10.21 5.18
CA HIS A 28 1.09 -9.12 6.15
C HIS A 28 1.78 -7.89 5.54
N ALA A 29 2.90 -8.08 4.84
CA ALA A 29 3.60 -7.00 4.18
C ALA A 29 2.76 -6.36 3.07
N GLN A 30 1.98 -7.15 2.34
CA GLN A 30 1.07 -6.65 1.31
C GLN A 30 -0.05 -5.78 1.89
N VAL A 31 -0.66 -6.22 3.00
CA VAL A 31 -1.68 -5.43 3.71
C VAL A 31 -1.10 -4.10 4.22
N LEU A 32 0.11 -4.13 4.79
CA LEU A 32 0.78 -2.90 5.23
C LEU A 32 1.09 -1.97 4.07
N HIS A 33 1.60 -2.50 2.95
CA HIS A 33 1.90 -1.71 1.77
C HIS A 33 0.64 -1.02 1.23
N MET A 34 -0.47 -1.74 1.10
CA MET A 34 -1.74 -1.17 0.64
C MET A 34 -2.27 -0.09 1.58
N LEU A 35 -2.20 -0.30 2.89
CA LEU A 35 -2.60 0.70 3.87
C LEU A 35 -1.74 1.95 3.78
N GLN A 36 -0.41 1.79 3.66
CA GLN A 36 0.52 2.89 3.49
C GLN A 36 0.22 3.67 2.20
N SER A 37 0.11 2.98 1.06
CA SER A 37 -0.20 3.61 -0.23
C SER A 37 -1.56 4.32 -0.22
N ALA A 38 -2.57 3.77 0.45
CA ALA A 38 -3.87 4.42 0.60
C ALA A 38 -3.80 5.69 1.47
N LEU A 39 -2.98 5.67 2.54
CA LEU A 39 -2.74 6.84 3.38
C LEU A 39 -1.94 7.92 2.64
N ASP A 40 -0.93 7.54 1.86
CA ASP A 40 -0.12 8.45 1.05
C ASP A 40 -0.98 9.09 -0.06
N ALA A 41 -1.78 8.28 -0.77
CA ALA A 41 -2.72 8.77 -1.78
C ALA A 41 -3.78 9.71 -1.19
N ARG A 42 -4.27 9.43 0.02
CA ARG A 42 -5.22 10.30 0.74
C ARG A 42 -4.57 11.60 1.21
N SER A 43 -3.27 11.56 1.53
CA SER A 43 -2.52 12.74 2.01
C SER A 43 -2.21 13.73 0.89
N GLY A 44 -2.46 13.38 -0.37
CA GLY A 44 -2.40 14.33 -1.48
C GLY A 44 -0.99 14.81 -1.81
N GLU A 45 0.04 14.14 -1.32
CA GLU A 45 1.40 14.32 -1.83
C GLU A 45 1.48 13.54 -3.16
N ALA A 46 0.88 14.11 -4.19
CA ALA A 46 1.29 13.81 -5.55
C ALA A 46 2.81 14.05 -5.60
N PRO A 47 3.64 13.08 -6.00
CA PRO A 47 5.05 13.30 -6.10
C PRO A 47 5.25 14.50 -7.03
N ASP A 48 5.87 15.55 -6.49
CA ASP A 48 6.17 16.79 -7.18
C ASP A 48 7.13 16.49 -8.34
N ALA A 49 6.57 16.02 -9.46
CA ALA A 49 7.26 15.86 -10.74
C ALA A 49 7.46 17.23 -11.43
N ARG A 50 7.50 18.32 -10.66
CA ARG A 50 7.62 19.70 -11.15
C ARG A 50 8.69 20.53 -10.46
N SER A 51 9.52 19.95 -9.59
CA SER A 51 10.79 20.58 -9.16
C SER A 51 11.86 20.51 -10.26
N GLY A 52 11.44 20.77 -11.50
CA GLY A 52 12.28 21.37 -12.54
C GLY A 52 12.10 22.88 -12.43
N ARG A 53 12.88 23.53 -11.55
CA ARG A 53 13.03 24.98 -11.62
C ARG A 53 14.36 25.28 -12.34
N PRO A 54 14.31 25.91 -13.53
CA PRO A 54 15.49 26.21 -14.33
C PRO A 54 16.32 27.30 -13.64
N THR A 55 17.64 27.19 -13.81
CA THR A 55 18.62 28.22 -13.49
C THR A 55 18.27 29.53 -14.21
N ALA A 56 18.09 30.62 -13.45
CA ALA A 56 18.07 31.99 -13.94
C ALA A 56 19.22 32.75 -13.30
#